data_AF-A0A1V6YLR7-F1
#
_entry.id   AF-A0A1V6YLR7-F1
#
_cell.length_a   1.000
_cell.length_b   1.000
_cell.length_c   1.000
_cell.angle_alpha   90.00
_cell.angle_beta   90.00
_cell.angle_gamma   90.00
#
_symmetry.space_group_name_H-M   'P 1'
#
loop_
_entity.id
_entity.type
_entity.pdbx_description
1 polymer ?
#
loop_
_entity_poly.entity_id
_entity_poly.type
_entity_poly.pdbx_seq_one_letter_code
_entity_poly.pdbx_strand_id
1 'polypeptide(L)'
;MSTYEIEHNTTDPSTAPSARRRRPDLSTFFSTLSQITPAPDHRPHAVPVPGDVSAAFFSLAEALDMMRRETDSGPQPGAQEGTDNADSDTGRDLLTTMIQSLLAQADTPPREVEGVDEEFCDSKKHSPSSPCPSTSPANMLDRVPKASLKPSDTCPICNNPFVEDAYPLVVQLPCHPTHRFDLECVRPWLRLRGTCPLDRVDFAKQLRDKAEAKKKLVEEDEEEEWDGMYG
;
A
#
# COMPACT_ATOMS: atom_id res chain seq x y z
N MET A 1 -33.89 50.28 -3.86
CA MET A 1 -33.72 49.22 -4.85
C MET A 1 -32.65 48.27 -4.32
N SER A 2 -33.05 47.01 -4.02
CA SER A 2 -32.26 45.77 -3.79
C SER A 2 -30.96 45.87 -2.97
N THR A 3 -30.86 45.42 -1.71
CA THR A 3 -30.81 44.00 -1.27
C THR A 3 -30.14 43.07 -2.28
N TYR A 4 -28.83 42.88 -2.15
CA TYR A 4 -28.21 41.59 -2.51
C TYR A 4 -27.44 41.11 -1.29
N GLU A 5 -28.09 40.16 -0.63
CA GLU A 5 -27.60 39.32 0.44
C GLU A 5 -26.71 38.20 -0.16
N ILE A 6 -25.78 37.71 0.66
CA ILE A 6 -25.42 36.28 0.79
C ILE A 6 -24.34 35.68 -0.14
N GLU A 7 -23.48 34.88 0.52
CA GLU A 7 -22.68 33.75 -0.01
C GLU A 7 -21.31 34.00 -0.64
N HIS A 8 -20.34 34.50 0.13
CA HIS A 8 -18.98 33.91 0.10
C HIS A 8 -18.40 33.82 1.51
N ASN A 9 -19.10 33.12 2.41
CA ASN A 9 -18.46 32.58 3.60
C ASN A 9 -17.63 31.35 3.18
N THR A 10 -16.51 31.58 2.48
CA THR A 10 -15.51 30.54 2.30
C THR A 10 -14.83 30.39 3.65
N THR A 11 -15.41 29.56 4.52
CA THR A 11 -14.70 29.02 5.67
C THR A 11 -13.38 28.46 5.15
N ASP A 12 -12.28 29.14 5.46
CA ASP A 12 -10.95 28.72 5.05
C ASP A 12 -10.68 27.33 5.65
N PRO A 13 -10.59 26.25 4.84
CA PRO A 13 -10.38 24.91 5.35
C PRO A 13 -9.05 24.77 6.11
N SER A 14 -8.18 25.77 6.04
CA SER A 14 -6.94 25.87 6.81
C SER A 14 -7.15 26.16 8.31
N THR A 15 -8.36 26.55 8.75
CA THR A 15 -8.66 26.89 10.17
C THR A 15 -9.37 25.79 10.97
N ALA A 16 -9.76 24.68 10.34
CA ALA A 16 -10.07 23.49 11.11
C ALA A 16 -8.76 22.99 11.73
N PRO A 17 -8.68 22.70 13.05
CA PRO A 17 -7.55 21.95 13.57
C PRO A 17 -7.61 20.59 12.87
N SER A 18 -6.86 20.45 11.77
CA SER A 18 -6.62 19.15 11.16
C SER A 18 -6.12 18.31 12.31
N ALA A 19 -6.92 17.32 12.73
CA ALA A 19 -6.47 16.28 13.62
C ALA A 19 -5.10 15.88 13.10
N ARG A 20 -4.06 16.10 13.92
CA ARG A 20 -2.66 16.04 13.50
C ARG A 20 -2.51 14.74 12.72
N ARG A 21 -2.35 14.83 11.40
CA ARG A 21 -2.18 13.63 10.58
C ARG A 21 -0.84 13.08 11.01
N ARG A 22 -0.83 12.04 11.85
CA ARG A 22 0.36 11.29 12.27
C ARG A 22 0.94 10.46 11.11
N ARG A 23 0.71 10.90 9.88
CA ARG A 23 0.99 10.17 8.65
C ARG A 23 1.62 11.13 7.66
N PRO A 24 2.87 10.87 7.25
CA PRO A 24 3.53 11.61 6.19
C PRO A 24 2.73 11.56 4.89
N ASP A 25 2.75 12.66 4.14
CA ASP A 25 2.20 12.65 2.79
C ASP A 25 3.16 11.91 1.85
N LEU A 26 2.65 10.85 1.22
CA LEU A 26 3.41 9.97 0.33
C LEU A 26 3.25 10.37 -1.15
N SER A 27 2.67 11.54 -1.42
CA SER A 27 2.49 12.10 -2.77
C SER A 27 3.79 12.22 -3.57
N THR A 28 4.88 12.65 -2.91
CA THR A 28 6.21 12.76 -3.54
C THR A 28 6.74 11.39 -3.94
N PHE A 29 6.62 10.39 -3.05
CA PHE A 29 6.97 9.02 -3.36
C PHE A 29 6.18 8.48 -4.56
N PHE A 30 4.84 8.63 -4.57
CA PHE A 30 4.02 8.14 -5.69
C PHE A 30 4.34 8.86 -7.01
N SER A 31 4.73 10.14 -6.95
CA SER A 31 5.16 10.92 -8.12
C SER A 31 6.51 10.45 -8.68
N THR A 32 7.44 10.02 -7.81
CA THR A 32 8.69 9.39 -8.27
C THR A 32 8.43 7.99 -8.83
N LEU A 33 7.57 7.21 -8.19
CA LEU A 33 7.24 5.86 -8.61
C LEU A 33 6.58 5.82 -10.00
N SER A 34 5.67 6.76 -10.29
CA SER A 34 5.01 6.84 -11.60
C SER A 34 5.95 7.20 -12.75
N GLN A 35 7.09 7.84 -12.47
CA GLN A 35 8.13 8.11 -13.46
C GLN A 35 9.00 6.87 -13.74
N ILE A 36 9.15 6.00 -12.73
CA ILE A 36 9.97 4.79 -12.80
C ILE A 36 9.22 3.64 -13.48
N THR A 37 7.91 3.50 -13.24
CA THR A 37 7.07 2.51 -13.92
C THR A 37 6.64 3.06 -15.29
N PRO A 38 7.28 2.68 -16.40
CA PRO A 38 6.91 3.22 -17.70
C PRO A 38 5.48 2.80 -18.04
N ALA A 39 4.67 3.75 -18.51
CA ALA A 39 3.40 3.41 -19.14
C ALA A 39 3.68 2.46 -20.33
N PRO A 40 2.91 1.37 -20.47
CA PRO A 40 3.18 0.32 -21.47
C PRO A 40 3.20 0.85 -22.92
N ASP A 41 2.52 1.97 -23.17
CA ASP A 41 2.36 2.52 -24.53
C ASP A 41 3.57 3.28 -25.06
N HIS A 42 4.49 3.74 -24.21
CA HIS A 42 5.51 4.69 -24.65
C HIS A 42 6.91 4.09 -24.83
N ARG A 43 7.35 3.11 -24.01
CA ARG A 43 8.68 2.47 -24.13
C ARG A 43 8.74 1.06 -23.49
N PRO A 44 8.37 -0.01 -24.21
CA PRO A 44 8.25 -1.37 -23.63
C PRO A 44 9.57 -2.02 -23.19
N HIS A 45 10.73 -1.45 -23.56
CA HIS A 45 12.06 -1.98 -23.21
C HIS A 45 12.95 -0.98 -22.47
N ALA A 46 12.40 0.16 -22.03
CA ALA A 46 13.19 1.12 -21.26
C ALA A 46 13.34 0.64 -19.81
N VAL A 47 14.57 0.31 -19.43
CA VAL A 47 14.94 0.05 -18.04
C VAL A 47 14.99 1.40 -17.30
N PRO A 48 14.40 1.53 -16.11
CA PRO A 48 14.45 2.78 -15.35
C PRO A 48 15.88 3.14 -14.96
N VAL A 49 16.16 4.44 -14.83
CA VAL A 49 17.49 4.90 -14.42
C VAL A 49 17.73 4.45 -12.98
N PRO A 50 18.88 3.82 -12.65
CA PRO A 50 19.14 3.33 -11.29
C PRO A 50 19.05 4.41 -10.21
N GLY A 51 19.35 5.66 -10.54
CA GLY A 51 19.22 6.80 -9.63
C GLY A 51 17.77 7.17 -9.30
N ASP A 52 16.84 6.99 -10.24
CA ASP A 52 15.42 7.24 -9.98
C ASP A 52 14.86 6.13 -9.08
N VAL A 53 15.27 4.87 -9.34
CA VAL A 53 14.93 3.72 -8.50
C VAL A 53 15.42 3.94 -7.07
N SER A 54 16.69 4.29 -6.87
CA SER A 54 17.22 4.56 -5.52
C SER A 54 16.53 5.73 -4.83
N ALA A 55 16.15 6.79 -5.58
CA ALA A 55 15.36 7.90 -5.04
C ALA A 55 13.97 7.47 -4.52
N ALA A 56 13.31 6.52 -5.18
CA ALA A 56 12.06 5.93 -4.67
C ALA A 56 12.26 5.13 -3.37
N PHE A 57 13.36 4.38 -3.24
CA PHE A 57 13.70 3.68 -2.00
C PHE A 57 14.04 4.64 -0.86
N PHE A 58 14.82 5.69 -1.12
CA PHE A 58 15.17 6.70 -0.12
C PHE A 58 13.95 7.51 0.34
N SER A 59 13.09 7.94 -0.58
CA SER A 59 11.88 8.70 -0.22
C SER A 59 10.91 7.89 0.64
N LEU A 60 10.75 6.58 0.37
CA LEU A 60 9.96 5.72 1.25
C LEU A 60 10.63 5.51 2.61
N ALA A 61 11.95 5.30 2.63
CA ALA A 61 12.70 5.13 3.88
C ALA A 61 12.58 6.37 4.78
N GLU A 62 12.67 7.57 4.19
CA GLU A 62 12.48 8.84 4.91
C GLU A 62 11.08 8.97 5.49
N ALA A 63 10.04 8.62 4.73
CA ALA A 63 8.67 8.64 5.23
C ALA A 63 8.45 7.65 6.39
N LEU A 64 9.01 6.44 6.31
CA LEU A 64 8.96 5.49 7.42
C LEU A 64 9.74 5.99 8.65
N ASP A 65 10.87 6.67 8.47
CA ASP A 65 11.63 7.25 9.58
C ASP A 65 10.88 8.38 10.28
N MET A 66 10.16 9.23 9.52
CA MET A 66 9.26 10.24 10.10
C MET A 66 8.17 9.59 10.95
N MET A 67 7.51 8.54 10.45
CA MET A 67 6.52 7.80 11.25
C MET A 67 7.14 7.21 12.52
N ARG A 68 8.34 6.62 12.42
CA ARG A 68 9.04 6.06 13.59
C ARG A 68 9.33 7.11 14.67
N ARG A 69 9.71 8.33 14.27
CA ARG A 69 9.97 9.45 15.20
C ARG A 69 8.69 10.00 15.83
N GLU A 70 7.58 10.04 15.07
CA GLU A 70 6.28 10.48 15.58
C GLU A 70 5.71 9.52 16.63
N THR A 71 5.93 8.21 16.46
CA THR A 71 5.62 7.20 17.48
C THR A 71 6.39 7.45 18.79
N ASP A 72 7.61 8.00 18.70
CA ASP A 72 8.49 8.30 19.85
C ASP A 72 8.14 9.63 20.56
N SER A 73 7.56 10.59 19.84
CA SER A 73 7.36 11.98 20.30
C SER A 73 5.90 12.33 20.61
N GLY A 74 4.98 11.38 20.50
CA GLY A 74 3.57 11.56 20.87
C GLY A 74 3.41 11.88 22.36
N PRO A 75 2.76 13.00 22.74
CA PRO A 75 2.39 13.23 24.13
C PRO A 75 1.34 12.19 24.53
N GLN A 76 1.65 11.30 25.46
CA GLN A 76 0.66 10.45 26.14
C GLN A 76 -0.17 11.34 27.08
N PRO A 77 -1.44 11.65 26.77
CA PRO A 77 -2.32 12.27 27.75
C PRO A 77 -2.83 11.13 28.65
N GLY A 78 -2.07 10.79 29.69
CA GLY A 78 -2.50 9.81 30.70
C GLY A 78 -1.56 8.62 30.89
N ALA A 79 -0.24 8.83 30.90
CA ALA A 79 0.73 7.85 31.36
C ALA A 79 0.45 7.51 32.85
N GLN A 80 -0.48 6.58 33.08
CA GLN A 80 -0.51 5.77 34.28
C GLN A 80 0.57 4.71 34.07
N GLU A 81 1.69 4.88 34.77
CA GLU A 81 2.80 3.94 34.82
C GLU A 81 2.27 2.51 35.05
N GLY A 82 2.48 1.60 34.09
CA GLY A 82 2.41 0.18 34.42
C GLY A 82 2.12 -0.85 33.33
N THR A 83 1.42 -0.54 32.24
CA THR A 83 0.99 -1.61 31.31
C THR A 83 0.98 -1.18 29.85
N ASP A 84 1.54 -2.04 28.98
CA ASP A 84 1.36 -2.09 27.51
C ASP A 84 2.34 -1.32 26.60
N ASN A 85 3.62 -1.20 26.97
CA ASN A 85 4.69 -0.70 26.08
C ASN A 85 5.22 -1.72 25.04
N ALA A 86 4.75 -2.96 25.04
CA ALA A 86 5.31 -4.02 24.18
C ALA A 86 4.87 -3.91 22.69
N ASP A 87 3.66 -3.41 22.43
CA ASP A 87 3.10 -3.33 21.07
C ASP A 87 3.68 -2.16 20.26
N SER A 88 3.97 -1.03 20.93
CA SER A 88 4.68 0.11 20.32
C SER A 88 6.14 -0.22 20.02
N ASP A 89 6.80 -0.97 20.90
CA ASP A 89 8.19 -1.42 20.71
C ASP A 89 8.30 -2.38 19.50
N THR A 90 7.35 -3.31 19.39
CA THR A 90 7.28 -4.24 18.23
C THR A 90 7.07 -3.50 16.90
N GLY A 91 6.20 -2.48 16.88
CA GLY A 91 5.99 -1.64 15.69
C GLY A 91 7.22 -0.81 15.31
N ARG A 92 7.96 -0.31 16.32
CA ARG A 92 9.24 0.41 16.12
C ARG A 92 10.32 -0.49 15.53
N ASP A 93 10.42 -1.72 16.01
CA ASP A 93 11.36 -2.72 15.49
C ASP A 93 11.02 -3.10 14.05
N LEU A 94 9.73 -3.22 13.73
CA LEU A 94 9.26 -3.46 12.37
C LEU A 94 9.65 -2.31 11.44
N LEU A 95 9.34 -1.06 11.79
CA LEU A 95 9.71 0.12 11.00
C LEU A 95 11.23 0.21 10.80
N THR A 96 12.01 -0.07 11.85
CA THR A 96 13.48 -0.06 11.76
C THR A 96 13.99 -1.11 10.79
N THR A 97 13.43 -2.31 10.83
CA THR A 97 13.76 -3.40 9.90
C THR A 97 13.37 -3.04 8.46
N MET A 98 12.21 -2.41 8.27
CA MET A 98 11.77 -1.93 6.95
C MET A 98 12.70 -0.86 6.39
N ILE A 99 13.07 0.14 7.19
CA ILE A 99 13.99 1.22 6.80
C ILE A 99 15.36 0.65 6.40
N GLN A 100 15.94 -0.24 7.22
CA GLN A 100 17.22 -0.87 6.90
C GLN A 100 17.16 -1.66 5.59
N SER A 101 16.06 -2.38 5.36
CA SER A 101 15.86 -3.10 4.11
C SER A 101 15.77 -2.16 2.90
N LEU A 102 15.12 -1.00 3.02
CA LEU A 102 15.01 -0.02 1.95
C LEU A 102 16.36 0.64 1.65
N LEU A 103 17.10 1.04 2.67
CA LEU A 103 18.42 1.67 2.52
C LEU A 103 19.43 0.71 1.86
N ALA A 104 19.43 -0.57 2.26
CA ALA A 104 20.29 -1.58 1.63
C ALA A 104 19.98 -1.76 0.13
N GLN A 105 18.70 -1.69 -0.26
CA GLN A 105 18.31 -1.74 -1.68
C GLN A 105 18.58 -0.43 -2.41
N ALA A 106 18.58 0.70 -1.72
CA ALA A 106 18.93 1.98 -2.33
C ALA A 106 20.42 2.05 -2.71
N ASP A 107 21.30 1.41 -1.93
CA ASP A 107 22.73 1.28 -2.22
C ASP A 107 23.02 0.31 -3.38
N THR A 108 22.18 -0.72 -3.55
CA THR A 108 22.25 -1.65 -4.69
C THR A 108 20.90 -1.70 -5.41
N PRO A 109 20.56 -0.68 -6.22
CA PRO A 109 19.23 -0.55 -6.80
C PRO A 109 18.92 -1.74 -7.73
N PRO A 110 17.76 -2.39 -7.56
CA PRO A 110 17.32 -3.45 -8.47
C PRO A 110 17.08 -2.88 -9.86
N ARG A 111 17.25 -3.71 -10.90
CA ARG A 111 17.08 -3.30 -12.30
C ARG A 111 15.63 -2.97 -12.64
N GLU A 112 14.68 -3.58 -11.94
CA GLU A 112 13.24 -3.40 -12.13
C GLU A 112 12.55 -3.31 -10.77
N VAL A 113 11.46 -2.53 -10.71
CA VAL A 113 10.64 -2.44 -9.51
C VAL A 113 9.80 -3.70 -9.43
N GLU A 114 10.14 -4.59 -8.51
CA GLU A 114 9.45 -5.87 -8.34
C GLU A 114 8.07 -5.74 -7.69
N GLY A 115 7.64 -4.53 -7.33
CA GLY A 115 6.38 -4.29 -6.62
C GLY A 115 5.13 -4.58 -7.44
N VAL A 116 3.99 -4.54 -6.76
CA VAL A 116 2.69 -4.85 -7.38
C VAL A 116 2.05 -3.62 -8.00
N ASP A 117 1.33 -3.81 -9.10
CA ASP A 117 0.55 -2.77 -9.76
C ASP A 117 -0.50 -2.13 -8.84
N GLU A 118 -0.89 -0.90 -9.20
CA GLU A 118 -1.87 -0.13 -8.46
C GLU A 118 -3.23 -0.86 -8.37
N GLU A 119 -3.61 -1.59 -9.41
CA GLU A 119 -4.85 -2.37 -9.47
C GLU A 119 -4.92 -3.48 -8.42
N PHE A 120 -3.78 -4.05 -8.01
CA PHE A 120 -3.74 -5.04 -6.94
C PHE A 120 -3.98 -4.41 -5.57
N CYS A 121 -3.40 -3.23 -5.38
CA CYS A 121 -3.59 -2.44 -4.16
C CYS A 121 -5.02 -1.88 -4.07
N ASP A 122 -5.71 -1.74 -5.20
CA ASP A 122 -7.09 -1.28 -5.24
C ASP A 122 -8.01 -2.36 -4.67
N SER A 123 -8.48 -2.06 -3.46
CA SER A 123 -9.16 -3.03 -2.63
C SER A 123 -10.63 -3.15 -3.03
N LYS A 124 -11.13 -4.40 -3.07
CA LYS A 124 -12.50 -4.70 -3.51
C LYS A 124 -13.49 -3.84 -2.72
N LYS A 125 -14.22 -2.97 -3.40
CA LYS A 125 -15.45 -2.42 -2.80
C LYS A 125 -16.40 -3.62 -2.67
N HIS A 126 -16.56 -4.18 -1.48
CA HIS A 126 -17.71 -5.02 -1.15
C HIS A 126 -18.96 -4.15 -1.20
N SER A 127 -19.39 -3.79 -2.41
CA SER A 127 -20.75 -3.34 -2.67
C SER A 127 -21.53 -4.58 -3.14
N PRO A 128 -22.53 -5.06 -2.40
CA PRO A 128 -23.31 -6.24 -2.78
C PRO A 128 -24.20 -6.04 -4.03
N SER A 129 -23.98 -5.00 -4.84
CA SER A 129 -24.95 -4.54 -5.84
C SER A 129 -24.44 -4.41 -7.28
N SER A 130 -23.23 -4.85 -7.64
CA SER A 130 -22.82 -4.87 -9.07
C SER A 130 -21.72 -5.89 -9.37
N PRO A 131 -22.03 -7.01 -10.05
CA PRO A 131 -21.03 -7.84 -10.68
C PRO A 131 -20.63 -7.21 -12.02
N CYS A 132 -19.45 -6.60 -12.10
CA CYS A 132 -18.83 -6.27 -13.38
C CYS A 132 -18.08 -7.52 -13.90
N PRO A 133 -18.43 -8.08 -15.06
CA PRO A 133 -17.98 -9.41 -15.48
C PRO A 133 -16.62 -9.44 -16.22
N SER A 134 -15.78 -8.40 -16.15
CA SER A 134 -14.56 -8.35 -16.98
C SER A 134 -13.24 -8.06 -16.26
N THR A 135 -13.20 -7.96 -14.93
CA THR A 135 -11.94 -7.77 -14.20
C THR A 135 -11.65 -8.98 -13.32
N SER A 136 -10.64 -9.74 -13.71
CA SER A 136 -10.21 -11.00 -13.08
C SER A 136 -10.08 -10.87 -11.54
N PRO A 137 -10.92 -11.52 -10.71
CA PRO A 137 -11.16 -11.11 -9.33
C PRO A 137 -10.34 -11.85 -8.26
N ALA A 138 -9.22 -12.49 -8.61
CA ALA A 138 -8.54 -13.39 -7.68
C ALA A 138 -7.53 -12.70 -6.74
N ASN A 139 -7.00 -11.53 -7.10
CA ASN A 139 -5.80 -11.00 -6.44
C ASN A 139 -5.96 -9.60 -5.82
N MET A 140 -7.13 -8.96 -5.91
CA MET A 140 -7.36 -7.69 -5.22
C MET A 140 -7.44 -7.88 -3.71
N LEU A 141 -6.84 -6.95 -2.95
CA LEU A 141 -6.88 -6.94 -1.49
C LEU A 141 -8.31 -6.88 -0.95
N ASP A 142 -8.58 -7.69 0.07
CA ASP A 142 -9.91 -7.75 0.70
C ASP A 142 -10.09 -6.59 1.68
N ARG A 143 -11.18 -5.81 1.51
CA ARG A 143 -11.50 -4.72 2.43
C ARG A 143 -12.21 -5.27 3.66
N VAL A 144 -11.68 -4.97 4.84
CA VAL A 144 -12.34 -5.31 6.09
C VAL A 144 -13.32 -4.19 6.47
N PRO A 145 -14.63 -4.47 6.60
CA PRO A 145 -15.59 -3.45 7.01
C PRO A 145 -15.38 -3.08 8.48
N LYS A 146 -15.65 -1.82 8.85
CA LYS A 146 -15.53 -1.34 10.23
C LYS A 146 -16.27 -2.20 11.25
N ALA A 147 -17.41 -2.77 10.86
CA ALA A 147 -18.23 -3.62 11.73
C ALA A 147 -17.53 -4.91 12.17
N SER A 148 -16.52 -5.38 11.43
CA SER A 148 -15.72 -6.56 11.76
C SER A 148 -14.43 -6.23 12.52
N LEU A 149 -14.11 -4.95 12.72
CA LEU A 149 -12.90 -4.49 13.40
C LEU A 149 -13.15 -4.38 14.90
N LYS A 150 -12.18 -4.83 15.69
CA LYS A 150 -12.20 -4.64 17.15
C LYS A 150 -11.58 -3.28 17.50
N PRO A 151 -11.98 -2.65 18.61
CA PRO A 151 -11.36 -1.40 19.07
C PRO A 151 -9.89 -1.57 19.45
N SER A 152 -9.44 -2.80 19.71
CA SER A 152 -8.04 -3.13 19.98
C SER A 152 -7.20 -3.38 18.73
N ASP A 153 -7.81 -3.43 17.53
CA ASP A 153 -7.06 -3.69 16.31
C ASP A 153 -6.31 -2.40 15.89
N THR A 154 -4.98 -2.49 15.87
CA THR A 154 -4.07 -1.41 15.51
C THR A 154 -3.32 -1.74 14.22
N CYS A 155 -2.89 -0.72 13.48
CA CYS A 155 -2.03 -0.92 12.32
C CYS A 155 -0.59 -1.21 12.77
N PRO A 156 0.05 -2.33 12.37
CA PRO A 156 1.43 -2.62 12.78
C PRO A 156 2.50 -1.65 12.27
N ILE A 157 2.17 -0.81 11.27
CA ILE A 157 3.12 0.13 10.64
C ILE A 157 3.09 1.50 11.32
N CYS A 158 1.90 2.04 11.58
CA CYS A 158 1.76 3.37 12.19
C CYS A 158 1.29 3.32 13.66
N ASN A 159 1.02 2.12 14.19
CA ASN A 159 0.50 1.87 15.54
C ASN A 159 -0.80 2.63 15.89
N ASN A 160 -1.50 3.16 14.89
CA ASN A 160 -2.78 3.82 15.10
C ASN A 160 -3.91 2.79 15.14
N PRO A 161 -4.89 2.93 16.06
CA PRO A 161 -6.08 2.08 16.09
C PRO A 161 -7.02 2.42 14.94
N PHE A 162 -7.55 1.39 14.28
CA PHE A 162 -8.39 1.58 13.09
C PHE A 162 -9.72 2.28 13.39
N VAL A 163 -10.21 2.19 14.63
CA VAL A 163 -11.53 2.72 15.01
C VAL A 163 -11.50 4.23 15.23
N GLU A 164 -10.34 4.84 15.49
CA GLU A 164 -10.20 6.29 15.69
C GLU A 164 -10.37 7.08 14.39
N ASP A 165 -10.20 6.44 13.24
CA ASP A 165 -10.34 7.10 11.94
C ASP A 165 -11.83 7.21 11.52
N ALA A 166 -12.19 8.38 10.98
CA ALA A 166 -13.51 8.63 10.40
C ALA A 166 -13.77 7.73 9.17
N TYR A 167 -12.72 7.32 8.44
CA TYR A 167 -12.82 6.44 7.28
C TYR A 167 -11.66 5.41 7.18
N PRO A 168 -11.49 4.48 8.15
CA PRO A 168 -10.50 3.40 8.10
C PRO A 168 -10.59 2.61 6.81
N LEU A 169 -9.49 2.64 6.08
CA LEU A 169 -9.27 1.88 4.86
C LEU A 169 -8.43 0.66 5.21
N VAL A 170 -9.01 -0.28 5.95
CA VAL A 170 -8.30 -1.50 6.35
C VAL A 170 -8.37 -2.56 5.27
N VAL A 171 -7.21 -3.09 4.92
CA VAL A 171 -7.04 -4.20 3.99
C VAL A 171 -6.42 -5.39 4.69
N GLN A 172 -6.88 -6.57 4.30
CA GLN A 172 -6.31 -7.84 4.74
C GLN A 172 -5.45 -8.42 3.62
N LEU A 173 -4.19 -8.72 3.92
CA LEU A 173 -3.29 -9.40 2.98
C LEU A 173 -3.64 -10.89 2.86
N PRO A 174 -3.44 -11.51 1.68
CA PRO A 174 -3.78 -12.92 1.47
C PRO A 174 -2.79 -13.90 2.11
N CYS A 175 -1.72 -13.43 2.76
CA CYS A 175 -0.75 -14.29 3.44
C CYS A 175 -1.31 -14.90 4.74
N HIS A 176 -1.95 -14.09 5.58
CA HIS A 176 -2.48 -14.55 6.87
C HIS A 176 -3.66 -13.68 7.34
N PRO A 177 -4.70 -14.25 7.98
CA PRO A 177 -5.89 -13.48 8.40
C PRO A 177 -5.64 -12.40 9.46
N THR A 178 -4.51 -12.48 10.17
CA THR A 178 -4.10 -11.45 11.15
C THR A 178 -3.37 -10.28 10.50
N HIS A 179 -3.01 -10.37 9.22
CA HIS A 179 -2.20 -9.36 8.52
C HIS A 179 -3.10 -8.28 7.95
N ARG A 180 -3.50 -7.38 8.86
CA ARG A 180 -4.38 -6.25 8.60
C ARG A 180 -3.60 -4.97 8.69
N PHE A 181 -3.74 -4.13 7.67
CA PHE A 181 -3.06 -2.85 7.61
C PHE A 181 -4.00 -1.80 7.05
N ASP A 182 -3.72 -0.55 7.35
CA ASP A 182 -4.29 0.53 6.56
C ASP A 182 -3.70 0.53 5.16
N LEU A 183 -4.56 0.71 4.17
CA LEU A 183 -4.21 0.76 2.76
C LEU A 183 -3.10 1.79 2.50
N GLU A 184 -3.19 2.97 3.09
CA GLU A 184 -2.20 4.04 2.90
C GLU A 184 -0.83 3.71 3.51
N CYS A 185 -0.74 2.89 4.56
CA CYS A 185 0.54 2.46 5.15
C CYS A 185 1.17 1.32 4.35
N VAL A 186 0.36 0.36 3.89
CA VAL A 186 0.88 -0.85 3.24
C VAL A 186 1.08 -0.68 1.72
N ARG A 187 0.28 0.17 1.07
CA ARG A 187 0.34 0.43 -0.38
C ARG A 187 1.73 0.88 -0.88
N PRO A 188 2.41 1.84 -0.25
CA PRO A 188 3.75 2.26 -0.69
C PRO A 188 4.76 1.11 -0.66
N TRP A 189 4.70 0.28 0.38
CA TRP A 189 5.58 -0.88 0.53
C TRP A 189 5.28 -1.96 -0.52
N LEU A 190 4.00 -2.28 -0.75
CA LEU A 190 3.58 -3.24 -1.76
C LEU A 190 3.91 -2.77 -3.18
N ARG A 191 3.78 -1.48 -3.47
CA ARG A 191 4.11 -0.94 -4.80
C ARG A 191 5.61 -0.91 -5.09
N LEU A 192 6.46 -0.88 -4.06
CA LEU A 192 7.90 -0.86 -4.24
C LEU A 192 8.52 -2.26 -4.21
N ARG A 193 8.15 -3.09 -3.23
CA ARG A 193 8.71 -4.45 -3.06
C ARG A 193 7.73 -5.57 -3.38
N GLY A 194 6.44 -5.35 -3.15
CA GLY A 194 5.40 -6.36 -3.36
C GLY A 194 5.39 -7.48 -2.33
N THR A 195 5.93 -7.21 -1.13
CA THR A 195 6.09 -8.22 -0.07
C THR A 195 5.28 -7.87 1.17
N CYS A 196 4.91 -8.87 1.97
CA CYS A 196 4.31 -8.61 3.28
C CYS A 196 5.34 -8.05 4.27
N PRO A 197 5.07 -6.94 4.99
CA PRO A 197 5.99 -6.40 6.00
C PRO A 197 6.30 -7.37 7.15
N LEU A 198 5.35 -8.25 7.48
CA LEU A 198 5.46 -9.19 8.61
C LEU A 198 6.06 -10.54 8.17
N ASP A 199 5.45 -11.22 7.19
CA ASP A 199 5.86 -12.58 6.78
C ASP A 199 6.84 -12.60 5.60
N ARG A 200 7.09 -11.46 4.94
CA ARG A 200 7.93 -11.35 3.74
C ARG A 200 7.47 -12.21 2.55
N VAL A 201 6.20 -12.60 2.51
CA VAL A 201 5.60 -13.28 1.36
C VAL A 201 5.57 -12.34 0.15
N ASP A 202 6.15 -12.76 -0.96
CA ASP A 202 6.25 -11.99 -2.22
C ASP A 202 5.00 -12.17 -3.09
N PHE A 203 4.05 -11.25 -3.01
CA PHE A 203 2.84 -11.28 -3.84
C PHE A 203 3.13 -10.97 -5.30
N ALA A 204 4.12 -10.11 -5.57
CA ALA A 204 4.49 -9.80 -6.94
C ALA A 204 5.08 -11.00 -7.68
N LYS A 205 5.87 -11.84 -6.99
CA LYS A 205 6.36 -13.09 -7.55
C LYS A 205 5.20 -14.04 -7.85
N GLN A 206 4.27 -14.21 -6.92
CA GLN A 206 3.08 -15.04 -7.14
C GLN A 206 2.25 -14.59 -8.34
N LEU A 207 2.16 -13.28 -8.59
CA LEU A 207 1.47 -12.72 -9.75
C LEU A 207 2.19 -13.04 -11.05
N ARG A 208 3.52 -12.89 -11.10
CA ARG A 208 4.33 -13.25 -12.27
C ARG A 208 4.25 -14.75 -12.57
N ASP A 209 4.47 -15.59 -11.56
CA ASP A 209 4.40 -17.05 -11.70
C ASP A 209 3.01 -17.49 -12.20
N LYS A 210 1.94 -16.86 -11.71
CA LYS A 210 0.57 -17.13 -12.16
C LYS A 210 0.29 -16.64 -13.58
N ALA A 211 0.85 -15.48 -13.96
CA ALA A 211 0.73 -14.97 -15.32
C ALA A 211 1.46 -15.86 -16.33
N GLU A 212 2.66 -16.33 -15.98
CA GLU A 212 3.44 -17.29 -16.77
C GLU A 212 2.73 -18.64 -16.89
N ALA A 213 2.20 -19.18 -15.79
CA ALA A 213 1.41 -20.41 -15.81
C ALA A 213 0.17 -20.28 -16.69
N LYS A 214 -0.53 -19.14 -16.64
CA LYS A 214 -1.67 -18.87 -17.51
C LYS A 214 -1.25 -18.80 -18.98
N LYS A 215 -0.12 -18.16 -19.28
CA LYS A 215 0.40 -18.08 -20.64
C LYS A 215 0.75 -19.48 -21.19
N LYS A 216 1.42 -20.30 -20.37
CA LYS A 216 1.79 -21.68 -20.74
C LYS A 216 0.57 -22.55 -21.05
N LEU A 217 -0.51 -22.41 -20.28
CA LEU A 217 -1.77 -23.12 -20.55
C LEU A 217 -2.40 -22.70 -21.88
N VAL A 218 -2.36 -21.41 -22.23
CA VAL A 218 -2.89 -20.94 -23.53
C VAL A 218 -2.04 -21.45 -24.69
N GLU A 219 -0.71 -21.47 -24.54
CA GLU A 219 0.19 -22.02 -25.55
C GLU A 219 -0.02 -23.54 -25.73
N GLU A 220 -0.20 -24.28 -24.64
CA GLU A 220 -0.51 -25.72 -24.68
C GLU A 220 -1.87 -26.01 -25.35
N ASP A 221 -2.92 -25.26 -25.00
CA ASP A 221 -4.25 -25.39 -25.61
C ASP A 221 -4.23 -25.06 -27.12
N GLU A 222 -3.47 -24.03 -27.53
CA GLU A 222 -3.30 -23.66 -28.95
C GLU A 222 -2.50 -24.73 -29.73
N GLU A 223 -1.44 -25.31 -29.14
CA GLU A 223 -0.67 -26.40 -29.77
C GLU A 223 -1.51 -27.68 -29.94
N GLU A 224 -2.30 -28.06 -28.93
CA GLU A 224 -3.19 -29.23 -28.99
C GLU A 224 -4.32 -29.05 -30.03
N GLU A 225 -4.87 -27.84 -30.19
CA GLU A 225 -5.90 -27.55 -31.21
C GLU A 225 -5.33 -27.64 -32.64
N TRP A 226 -4.07 -27.25 -32.85
CA TRP A 226 -3.40 -27.36 -34.15
C TRP A 226 -3.06 -28.81 -34.54
N ASP A 227 -2.74 -29.69 -33.57
CA ASP A 227 -2.44 -31.10 -33.83
C ASP A 227 -3.71 -31.94 -34.11
N GLY A 228 -4.86 -31.55 -33.53
CA GLY A 228 -6.14 -32.23 -33.77
C GLY A 228 -6.80 -31.97 -35.14
N MET A 229 -6.35 -30.95 -35.89
CA MET A 229 -6.98 -30.53 -37.15
C MET A 229 -6.39 -31.19 -38.41
N TYR A 230 -5.32 -32.00 -38.27
CA TYR A 230 -4.62 -32.69 -39.36
C TYR A 230 -4.54 -34.23 -39.17
N GLY A 231 -5.53 -34.82 -38.52
CA GLY A 231 -5.69 -36.28 -38.33
C GLY A 231 -6.81 -36.91 -39.14
#